data_AF-A0A0W0FX43-F1
#
_entry.id   AF-A0A0W0FX43-F1
#
_cell.length_a   1.000
_cell.length_b   1.000
_cell.length_c   1.000
_cell.angle_alpha   90.00
_cell.angle_beta   90.00
_cell.angle_gamma   90.00
#
_symmetry.space_group_name_H-M   'P 1'
#
loop_
_entity.id
_entity.type
_entity.pdbx_description
1 polymer ?
#
loop_
_entity_poly.entity_id
_entity_poly.type
_entity_poly.pdbx_seq_one_letter_code
_entity_poly.pdbx_strand_id
1 'polypeptide(L)'
;MFHYLGSTSQTFRLAVHAASRTSRAFGDAANWVKKNATSAVHTCLSAWPPYSVARLLNNLSELDVNTRYDFIIVGGGTAGSVLANRLTEDGKSKVLVVEAGVNNEGVLTSEVPFFAGRNFGGPLDWNYTTIPQAGADGRQINVPRGFVLGGSSSINIMYWYRGSDDMWNNFAKLAGDDSWAWESVSKYYLKVLPVPLSDASAL
;
A
#
# COMPACT_ATOMS: atom_id res chain seq x y z
N MET A 1 -28.43 10.39 14.14
CA MET A 1 -29.06 10.94 12.92
C MET A 1 -28.01 11.80 12.24
N PHE A 2 -27.24 11.22 11.33
CA PHE A 2 -26.16 11.92 10.63
C PHE A 2 -26.76 12.66 9.42
N HIS A 3 -26.74 13.99 9.46
CA HIS A 3 -27.06 14.81 8.30
C HIS A 3 -25.86 14.84 7.34
N TYR A 4 -26.08 14.29 6.15
CA TYR A 4 -25.15 14.35 5.02
C TYR A 4 -25.39 15.67 4.26
N LEU A 5 -24.44 16.60 4.34
CA LEU A 5 -24.42 17.83 3.55
C LEU A 5 -23.14 17.86 2.72
N GLY A 6 -23.29 18.00 1.39
CA GLY A 6 -22.20 18.39 0.50
C GLY A 6 -21.86 17.37 -0.58
N SER A 7 -22.52 17.52 -1.73
CA SER A 7 -22.13 16.91 -3.01
C SER A 7 -20.85 17.57 -3.53
N THR A 8 -19.74 16.85 -3.50
CA THR A 8 -18.62 17.01 -4.44
C THR A 8 -18.29 15.63 -4.98
N SER A 9 -18.18 15.54 -6.31
CA SER A 9 -17.88 14.30 -7.03
C SER A 9 -16.57 13.70 -6.51
N GLN A 10 -16.65 12.69 -5.63
CA GLN A 10 -15.48 11.95 -5.15
C GLN A 10 -15.03 11.01 -6.28
N THR A 11 -13.93 11.37 -6.93
CA THR A 11 -13.26 10.50 -7.89
C THR A 11 -12.57 9.38 -7.12
N PHE A 12 -13.23 8.21 -7.01
CA PHE A 12 -12.59 6.99 -6.54
C PHE A 12 -11.50 6.59 -7.53
N ARG A 13 -10.28 6.37 -7.03
CA ARG A 13 -9.16 5.90 -7.85
C ARG A 13 -8.87 4.45 -7.51
N LEU A 14 -8.59 3.68 -8.55
CA LEU A 14 -8.56 2.24 -8.47
C LEU A 14 -7.20 1.76 -8.96
N ALA A 15 -6.38 1.20 -8.09
CA ALA A 15 -5.19 0.49 -8.54
C ALA A 15 -5.60 -0.95 -8.85
N VAL A 16 -5.57 -1.31 -10.13
CA VAL A 16 -5.75 -2.68 -10.59
C VAL A 16 -4.38 -3.33 -10.62
N HIS A 17 -4.17 -4.33 -9.77
CA HIS A 17 -2.97 -5.14 -9.85
C HIS A 17 -3.28 -6.38 -10.69
N ALA A 18 -2.80 -6.36 -11.92
CA ALA A 18 -2.95 -7.49 -12.82
C ALA A 18 -1.78 -8.45 -12.59
N ALA A 19 -2.12 -9.71 -12.29
CA ALA A 19 -1.24 -10.86 -12.45
C ALA A 19 -0.42 -10.75 -13.74
N SER A 20 0.89 -11.02 -13.61
CA SER A 20 1.95 -10.91 -14.61
C SER A 20 1.46 -10.78 -16.07
N ARG A 21 1.59 -9.59 -16.66
CA ARG A 21 1.58 -9.46 -18.11
C ARG A 21 2.96 -9.85 -18.65
N THR A 22 3.25 -11.13 -18.73
CA THR A 22 4.23 -11.58 -19.73
C THR A 22 3.60 -11.32 -21.10
N SER A 23 4.10 -10.31 -21.81
CA SER A 23 3.78 -9.93 -23.19
C SER A 23 2.45 -9.18 -23.44
N ARG A 24 2.51 -7.83 -23.47
CA ARG A 24 1.69 -7.02 -24.40
C ARG A 24 2.24 -5.61 -24.70
N ALA A 25 3.46 -5.29 -24.25
CA ALA A 25 4.15 -4.04 -24.61
C ALA A 25 5.20 -4.22 -25.73
N PHE A 26 5.34 -5.43 -26.30
CA PHE A 26 6.37 -5.75 -27.31
C PHE A 26 5.86 -6.70 -28.40
N GLY A 27 4.68 -6.43 -28.96
CA GLY A 27 4.07 -7.31 -29.98
C GLY A 27 4.99 -7.60 -31.18
N ASP A 28 5.71 -6.58 -31.64
CA ASP A 28 6.57 -6.70 -32.83
C ASP A 28 7.96 -7.28 -32.51
N ALA A 29 8.52 -6.95 -31.35
CA ALA A 29 9.81 -7.49 -30.92
C ALA A 29 9.72 -8.98 -30.50
N ALA A 30 8.62 -9.40 -29.87
CA ALA A 30 8.43 -10.80 -29.47
C ALA A 30 8.28 -11.75 -30.67
N ASN A 31 7.65 -11.29 -31.77
CA ASN A 31 7.50 -12.08 -33.00
C ASN A 31 8.81 -12.15 -33.80
N TRP A 32 9.63 -11.10 -33.77
CA TRP A 32 10.96 -11.10 -34.35
C TRP A 32 11.91 -12.06 -33.61
N VAL A 33 11.90 -12.04 -32.27
CA VAL A 33 12.72 -12.93 -31.43
C VAL A 33 12.31 -14.40 -31.59
N LYS A 34 11.00 -14.71 -31.68
CA LYS A 34 10.54 -16.10 -31.95
C LYS A 34 11.02 -16.66 -33.28
N LYS A 35 11.22 -15.82 -34.30
CA LYS A 35 11.69 -16.26 -35.63
C LYS A 35 13.21 -16.43 -35.70
N ASN A 36 13.97 -15.68 -34.89
CA ASN A 36 15.42 -15.52 -35.10
C ASN A 36 16.31 -15.92 -33.91
N ALA A 37 15.74 -16.31 -32.76
CA ALA A 37 16.53 -16.55 -31.57
C ALA A 37 16.82 -18.05 -31.32
N THR A 38 18.10 -18.36 -31.09
CA THR A 38 18.57 -19.67 -30.62
C THR A 38 18.12 -19.93 -29.17
N SER A 39 18.13 -21.20 -28.72
CA SER A 39 17.52 -21.63 -27.44
C SER A 39 18.02 -20.87 -26.19
N ALA A 40 19.18 -20.20 -26.26
CA ALA A 40 19.72 -19.38 -25.20
C ALA A 40 18.85 -18.14 -24.85
N VAL A 41 18.11 -17.56 -25.82
CA VAL A 41 17.28 -16.37 -25.58
C VAL A 41 15.94 -16.71 -24.94
N HIS A 42 15.40 -17.92 -25.20
CA HIS A 42 14.17 -18.39 -24.55
C HIS A 42 14.37 -18.57 -23.03
N THR A 43 15.57 -18.97 -22.61
CA THR A 43 15.92 -19.22 -21.20
C THR A 43 16.09 -17.92 -20.40
N CYS A 44 16.47 -16.80 -21.03
CA CYS A 44 16.64 -15.51 -20.34
C CYS A 44 15.31 -14.81 -19.99
N LEU A 45 14.23 -15.09 -20.74
CA LEU A 45 12.91 -14.46 -20.49
C LEU A 45 12.09 -15.18 -19.40
N SER A 46 12.36 -16.47 -19.15
CA SER A 46 11.75 -17.22 -18.04
C SER A 46 12.48 -17.04 -16.70
N ALA A 47 13.65 -16.39 -16.71
CA ALA A 47 14.47 -16.14 -15.52
C ALA A 47 14.18 -14.79 -14.84
N TRP A 48 13.22 -14.01 -15.35
CA TRP A 48 12.79 -12.79 -14.66
C TRP A 48 11.79 -13.17 -13.56
N PRO A 49 12.00 -12.70 -12.31
CA PRO A 49 11.00 -12.85 -11.26
C PRO A 49 9.65 -12.34 -11.78
N PRO A 50 8.52 -12.98 -11.43
CA PRO A 50 7.22 -12.41 -11.73
C PRO A 50 7.12 -11.04 -11.04
N TYR A 51 7.31 -9.96 -11.80
CA TYR A 51 7.06 -8.62 -11.31
C TYR A 51 5.57 -8.34 -11.45
N SER A 52 4.93 -8.07 -10.32
CA SER A 52 3.51 -7.73 -10.29
C SER A 52 3.34 -6.30 -10.81
N VAL A 53 2.58 -6.11 -11.90
CA VAL A 53 2.40 -4.81 -12.56
C VAL A 53 1.07 -4.20 -12.11
N ALA A 54 1.14 -3.04 -11.47
CA ALA A 54 -0.03 -2.23 -11.14
C ALA A 54 -0.41 -1.35 -12.34
N ARG A 55 -1.71 -1.18 -12.58
CA ARG A 55 -2.26 -0.10 -13.40
C ARG A 55 -3.13 0.78 -12.54
N LEU A 56 -2.78 2.05 -12.42
CA LEU A 56 -3.63 3.05 -11.79
C LEU A 56 -4.73 3.47 -12.77
N LEU A 57 -5.98 3.39 -12.32
CA LEU A 57 -7.15 3.90 -13.02
C LEU A 57 -7.64 5.15 -12.27
N ASN A 58 -7.85 6.22 -13.02
CA ASN A 58 -8.23 7.50 -12.44
C ASN A 58 -9.75 7.73 -12.47
N ASN A 59 -10.48 6.91 -13.23
CA ASN A 59 -11.93 7.01 -13.36
C ASN A 59 -12.57 5.61 -13.37
N LEU A 60 -13.79 5.51 -12.84
CA LEU A 60 -14.57 4.27 -12.85
C LEU A 60 -14.90 3.78 -14.26
N SER A 61 -14.95 4.67 -15.26
CA SER A 61 -15.18 4.28 -16.66
C SER A 61 -14.03 3.48 -17.28
N GLU A 62 -12.83 3.57 -16.70
CA GLU A 62 -11.66 2.80 -17.14
C GLU A 62 -11.66 1.37 -16.57
N LEU A 63 -12.51 1.11 -15.56
CA LEU A 63 -12.68 -0.21 -14.97
C LEU A 63 -13.49 -1.10 -15.91
N ASP A 64 -12.93 -2.24 -16.29
CA ASP A 64 -13.70 -3.30 -16.92
C ASP A 64 -14.59 -3.98 -15.87
N VAL A 65 -15.88 -3.68 -15.91
CA VAL A 65 -16.90 -4.24 -15.01
C VAL A 65 -17.09 -5.75 -15.17
N ASN A 66 -16.59 -6.34 -16.26
CA ASN A 66 -16.65 -7.78 -16.47
C ASN A 66 -15.43 -8.51 -15.89
N THR A 67 -14.36 -7.79 -15.55
CA THR A 67 -13.19 -8.38 -14.91
C THR A 67 -13.55 -8.92 -13.53
N ARG A 68 -13.15 -10.16 -13.26
CA ARG A 68 -13.24 -10.79 -11.94
C ARG A 68 -11.95 -10.59 -11.17
N TYR A 69 -12.09 -10.25 -9.89
CA TYR A 69 -10.99 -10.09 -8.94
C TYR A 69 -11.14 -11.14 -7.84
N ASP A 70 -10.03 -11.72 -7.42
CA ASP A 70 -9.99 -12.69 -6.32
C ASP A 70 -10.09 -11.96 -4.97
N PHE A 71 -9.54 -10.74 -4.90
CA PHE A 71 -9.58 -9.89 -3.71
C PHE A 71 -9.90 -8.44 -4.07
N ILE A 72 -10.69 -7.80 -3.22
CA ILE A 72 -10.93 -6.35 -3.24
C ILE A 72 -10.44 -5.78 -1.91
N ILE A 73 -9.47 -4.87 -1.98
CA ILE A 73 -8.91 -4.15 -0.86
C ILE A 73 -9.51 -2.75 -0.86
N VAL A 74 -10.16 -2.38 0.25
CA VAL A 74 -10.69 -1.03 0.44
C VAL A 74 -9.66 -0.22 1.23
N GLY A 75 -9.05 0.75 0.55
CA GLY A 75 -7.94 1.58 1.04
C GLY A 75 -6.58 1.10 0.53
N GLY A 76 -5.96 1.89 -0.34
CA GLY A 76 -4.58 1.76 -0.80
C GLY A 76 -3.58 2.40 0.17
N GLY A 77 -3.84 2.29 1.47
CA GLY A 77 -2.98 2.83 2.54
C GLY A 77 -1.79 1.92 2.88
N THR A 78 -1.14 2.16 4.02
CA THR A 78 0.04 1.41 4.47
C THR A 78 -0.16 -0.11 4.46
N ALA A 79 -1.24 -0.61 5.09
CA ALA A 79 -1.53 -2.05 5.11
C ALA A 79 -2.07 -2.56 3.77
N GLY A 80 -2.94 -1.78 3.12
CA GLY A 80 -3.56 -2.15 1.83
C GLY A 80 -2.53 -2.36 0.73
N SER A 81 -1.52 -1.49 0.66
CA SER A 81 -0.40 -1.62 -0.28
C SER A 81 0.43 -2.89 -0.04
N VAL A 82 0.69 -3.23 1.24
CA VAL A 82 1.39 -4.49 1.59
C VAL A 82 0.55 -5.71 1.19
N LEU A 83 -0.74 -5.71 1.51
CA LEU A 83 -1.65 -6.79 1.14
C LEU A 83 -1.73 -6.98 -0.38
N ALA A 84 -1.89 -5.89 -1.14
CA ALA A 84 -1.96 -5.95 -2.59
C ALA A 84 -0.68 -6.54 -3.19
N ASN A 85 0.49 -6.10 -2.70
CA ASN A 85 1.77 -6.63 -3.13
C ASN A 85 1.91 -8.14 -2.83
N ARG A 86 1.59 -8.56 -1.59
CA ARG A 86 1.73 -9.97 -1.17
C ARG A 86 0.74 -10.91 -1.83
N LEU A 87 -0.52 -10.52 -1.97
CA LEU A 87 -1.56 -11.35 -2.61
C LEU A 87 -1.28 -11.56 -4.10
N THR A 88 -0.50 -10.70 -4.73
CA THR A 88 -0.15 -10.78 -6.15
C THR A 88 1.27 -11.26 -6.42
N GLU A 89 2.02 -11.64 -5.38
CA GLU A 89 3.44 -12.01 -5.47
C GLU A 89 3.68 -13.26 -6.33
N ASP A 90 2.74 -14.21 -6.32
CA ASP A 90 2.83 -15.45 -7.11
C ASP A 90 2.22 -15.34 -8.53
N GLY A 91 1.65 -14.18 -8.87
CA GLY A 91 1.00 -13.92 -10.15
C GLY A 91 -0.29 -14.72 -10.40
N LYS A 92 -0.88 -15.38 -9.40
CA LYS A 92 -2.11 -16.16 -9.58
C LYS A 92 -3.37 -15.38 -9.23
N SER A 93 -3.27 -14.45 -8.28
CA SER A 93 -4.39 -13.62 -7.85
C SER A 93 -4.49 -12.31 -8.64
N LYS A 94 -5.71 -11.90 -8.96
CA LYS A 94 -6.06 -10.55 -9.42
C LYS A 94 -6.61 -9.75 -8.26
N VAL A 95 -5.98 -8.62 -7.96
CA VAL A 95 -6.34 -7.80 -6.81
C VAL A 95 -6.78 -6.42 -7.27
N LEU A 96 -7.89 -5.98 -6.70
CA LEU A 96 -8.43 -4.64 -6.87
C LEU A 96 -8.19 -3.82 -5.62
N VAL A 97 -7.56 -2.65 -5.72
CA VAL A 97 -7.39 -1.72 -4.60
C VAL A 97 -8.18 -0.45 -4.87
N VAL A 98 -9.20 -0.20 -4.04
CA VAL A 98 -10.04 1.00 -4.11
C VAL A 98 -9.50 2.03 -3.13
N GLU A 99 -8.94 3.13 -3.63
CA GLU A 99 -8.43 4.23 -2.81
C GLU A 99 -9.27 5.49 -3.03
N ALA A 100 -9.64 6.16 -1.94
CA ALA A 100 -10.45 7.36 -1.99
C ALA A 100 -9.62 8.59 -2.38
N GLY A 101 -8.36 8.61 -1.96
CA GLY A 101 -7.42 9.70 -2.16
C GLY A 101 -6.83 9.84 -3.56
N VAL A 102 -6.00 10.87 -3.70
CA VAL A 102 -5.28 11.18 -4.95
C VAL A 102 -4.02 10.33 -5.12
N ASN A 103 -3.40 10.35 -6.29
CA ASN A 103 -2.07 9.76 -6.49
C ASN A 103 -1.02 10.52 -5.65
N ASN A 104 -0.01 9.82 -5.11
CA ASN A 104 1.10 10.43 -4.38
C ASN A 104 2.31 10.78 -5.26
N GLU A 105 2.32 10.39 -6.53
CA GLU A 105 3.43 10.69 -7.47
C GLU A 105 3.57 12.20 -7.74
N GLY A 106 4.79 12.73 -7.62
CA GLY A 106 5.11 14.14 -7.87
C GLY A 106 4.68 15.08 -6.74
N VAL A 107 4.27 14.55 -5.59
CA VAL A 107 3.79 15.33 -4.46
C VAL A 107 4.95 15.66 -3.52
N LEU A 108 5.57 16.83 -3.73
CA LEU A 108 6.78 17.26 -3.00
C LEU A 108 6.65 17.18 -1.47
N THR A 109 5.49 17.47 -0.90
CA THR A 109 5.28 17.41 0.56
C THR A 109 5.26 15.99 1.11
N SER A 110 5.01 14.99 0.27
CA SER A 110 5.08 13.56 0.60
C SER A 110 6.45 12.95 0.28
N GLU A 111 7.12 13.47 -0.75
CA GLU A 111 8.41 12.94 -1.23
C GLU A 111 9.61 13.50 -0.46
N VAL A 112 9.56 14.76 -0.02
CA VAL A 112 10.66 15.41 0.71
C VAL A 112 10.41 15.30 2.22
N PRO A 113 11.23 14.54 2.98
CA PRO A 113 11.00 14.28 4.41
C PRO A 113 10.82 15.55 5.26
N PHE A 114 11.60 16.59 4.97
CA PHE A 114 11.54 17.87 5.67
C PHE A 114 10.17 18.56 5.54
N PHE A 115 9.40 18.24 4.49
CA PHE A 115 8.09 18.83 4.25
C PHE A 115 6.92 17.99 4.78
N ALA A 116 7.14 16.82 5.38
CA ALA A 116 6.08 15.92 5.82
C ALA A 116 5.02 16.59 6.72
N GLY A 117 5.45 17.45 7.65
CA GLY A 117 4.54 18.17 8.56
C GLY A 117 3.59 19.15 7.85
N ARG A 118 3.88 19.53 6.59
CA ARG A 118 3.00 20.40 5.78
C ARG A 118 1.76 19.68 5.26
N ASN A 119 1.70 18.34 5.36
CA ASN A 119 0.54 17.58 4.92
C ASN A 119 -0.62 17.62 5.92
N PHE A 120 -0.37 17.93 7.20
CA PHE A 120 -1.41 17.93 8.23
C PHE A 120 -2.37 19.10 8.03
N GLY A 121 -3.67 18.83 7.95
CA GLY A 121 -4.66 19.85 7.59
C GLY A 121 -4.70 20.19 6.09
N GLY A 122 -3.86 19.54 5.27
CA GLY A 122 -3.68 19.82 3.86
C GLY A 122 -4.65 19.07 2.94
N PRO A 123 -4.46 19.16 1.61
CA PRO A 123 -5.31 18.48 0.63
C PRO A 123 -5.13 16.95 0.59
N LEU A 124 -4.07 16.44 1.22
CA LEU A 124 -3.80 15.00 1.34
C LEU A 124 -4.27 14.42 2.67
N ASP A 125 -4.98 15.20 3.48
CA ASP A 125 -5.49 14.81 4.78
C ASP A 125 -7.02 14.69 4.70
N TRP A 126 -7.57 13.66 5.34
CA TRP A 126 -9.02 13.55 5.54
C TRP A 126 -9.57 14.69 6.39
N ASN A 127 -8.71 15.40 7.12
CA ASN A 127 -9.06 16.54 7.97
C ASN A 127 -10.06 16.17 9.06
N TYR A 128 -9.91 14.96 9.63
CA TYR A 128 -10.68 14.59 10.81
C TYR A 128 -10.27 15.43 12.01
N THR A 129 -11.26 15.74 12.83
CA THR A 129 -11.09 16.34 14.14
C THR A 129 -11.78 15.48 15.18
N THR A 130 -11.23 15.46 16.39
CA THR A 130 -11.96 14.87 17.52
C THR A 130 -13.19 15.72 17.84
N ILE A 131 -14.18 15.13 18.50
CA ILE A 131 -15.15 15.91 19.28
C ILE A 131 -14.41 16.74 20.36
N PRO A 132 -15.04 17.77 20.97
CA PRO A 132 -14.46 18.47 22.12
C PRO A 132 -14.02 17.50 23.21
N GLN A 133 -12.76 17.58 23.63
CA GLN A 133 -12.19 16.66 24.62
C GLN A 133 -12.24 17.29 26.02
N ALA A 134 -13.00 16.69 26.94
CA ALA A 134 -13.11 17.18 28.32
C ALA A 134 -11.76 17.23 29.03
N GLY A 135 -10.89 16.24 28.80
CA GLY A 135 -9.52 16.21 29.34
C GLY A 135 -8.53 17.16 28.66
N ALA A 136 -8.99 18.00 27.73
CA ALA A 136 -8.17 18.96 27.01
C ALA A 136 -8.86 20.33 26.90
N ASP A 137 -9.57 20.76 27.95
CA ASP A 137 -10.28 22.05 28.04
C ASP A 137 -11.30 22.28 26.92
N GLY A 138 -11.97 21.20 26.47
CA GLY A 138 -12.95 21.27 25.39
C GLY A 138 -12.34 21.48 24.00
N ARG A 139 -11.01 21.43 23.85
CA ARG A 139 -10.37 21.55 22.54
C ARG A 139 -10.78 20.41 21.61
N GLN A 140 -10.93 20.75 20.33
CA GLN A 140 -10.94 19.78 19.24
C GLN A 140 -9.51 19.63 18.72
N ILE A 141 -9.10 18.38 18.52
CA ILE A 141 -7.73 18.04 18.14
C ILE A 141 -7.75 17.47 16.72
N ASN A 142 -6.84 17.94 15.87
CA ASN A 142 -6.67 17.40 14.52
C ASN A 142 -6.16 15.96 14.58
N VAL A 143 -6.77 15.08 13.77
CA VAL A 143 -6.39 13.67 13.66
C VAL A 143 -5.98 13.41 12.20
N PRO A 144 -4.75 13.81 11.82
CA PRO A 144 -4.32 13.74 10.42
C PRO A 144 -4.32 12.29 9.93
N ARG A 145 -5.04 12.01 8.84
CA ARG A 145 -5.12 10.70 8.17
C ARG A 145 -4.92 10.91 6.67
N GLY A 146 -4.05 10.12 6.04
CA GLY A 146 -3.77 10.28 4.61
C GLY A 146 -4.99 9.97 3.73
N PHE A 147 -5.37 10.94 2.90
CA PHE A 147 -6.32 10.87 1.79
C PHE A 147 -5.54 10.87 0.47
N VAL A 148 -4.71 9.86 0.28
CA VAL A 148 -3.77 9.73 -0.84
C VAL A 148 -3.38 8.26 -0.98
N LEU A 149 -2.96 7.82 -2.17
CA LEU A 149 -2.33 6.52 -2.34
C LEU A 149 -1.10 6.38 -1.42
N GLY A 150 -0.98 5.23 -0.76
CA GLY A 150 -0.08 5.01 0.38
C GLY A 150 -0.66 5.47 1.73
N GLY A 151 -1.76 6.21 1.73
CA GLY A 151 -2.50 6.62 2.92
C GLY A 151 -1.62 7.39 3.91
N SER A 152 -1.72 7.02 5.19
CA SER A 152 -0.96 7.73 6.23
C SER A 152 0.56 7.55 6.12
N SER A 153 1.08 6.51 5.44
CA SER A 153 2.53 6.44 5.19
C SER A 153 3.04 7.46 4.18
N SER A 154 2.17 8.05 3.36
CA SER A 154 2.56 9.13 2.43
C SER A 154 2.60 10.50 3.11
N ILE A 155 1.97 10.66 4.29
CA ILE A 155 1.90 11.95 5.00
C ILE A 155 2.52 11.93 6.40
N ASN A 156 3.01 10.77 6.87
CA ASN A 156 3.62 10.66 8.19
C ASN A 156 5.00 11.32 8.23
N ILE A 157 5.54 11.45 9.44
CA ILE A 157 6.87 12.02 9.72
C ILE A 157 7.99 10.96 9.69
N MET A 158 7.76 9.83 9.02
CA MET A 158 8.75 8.79 8.70
C MET A 158 9.44 8.08 9.87
N TYR A 159 8.98 8.27 11.10
CA TYR A 159 9.49 7.52 12.24
C TYR A 159 9.22 6.02 12.08
N TRP A 160 10.25 5.22 12.31
CA TRP A 160 10.12 3.76 12.33
C TRP A 160 10.33 3.22 13.74
N TYR A 161 9.30 2.58 14.27
CA TYR A 161 9.29 2.00 15.60
C TYR A 161 8.52 0.68 15.58
N ARG A 162 9.10 -0.36 16.19
CA ARG A 162 8.54 -1.73 16.20
C ARG A 162 7.67 -2.02 17.41
N GLY A 163 7.67 -1.16 18.43
CA GLY A 163 7.11 -1.51 19.74
C GLY A 163 8.11 -2.30 20.61
N SER A 164 7.77 -2.45 21.89
CA SER A 164 8.47 -3.37 22.80
C SER A 164 7.88 -4.77 22.71
N ASP A 165 8.68 -5.75 23.12
CA ASP A 165 8.26 -7.16 23.18
C ASP A 165 7.03 -7.32 24.09
N ASP A 166 7.00 -6.59 25.23
CA ASP A 166 5.87 -6.56 26.16
C ASP A 166 4.57 -6.09 25.50
N MET A 167 4.63 -5.12 24.59
CA MET A 167 3.45 -4.63 23.87
C MET A 167 2.86 -5.74 23.00
N TRP A 168 3.70 -6.46 22.25
CA TRP A 168 3.27 -7.56 21.38
C TRP A 168 2.76 -8.77 22.17
N ASN A 169 3.48 -9.15 23.24
CA ASN A 169 3.05 -10.24 24.11
C ASN A 169 1.72 -9.92 24.82
N ASN A 170 1.47 -8.64 25.15
CA ASN A 170 0.18 -8.22 25.67
C ASN A 170 -0.93 -8.31 24.59
N PHE A 171 -0.65 -7.96 23.34
CA PHE A 171 -1.61 -8.17 22.24
C PHE A 171 -1.94 -9.65 22.04
N ALA A 172 -0.95 -10.53 22.05
CA ALA A 172 -1.14 -11.97 21.96
C ALA A 172 -2.07 -12.49 23.07
N LYS A 173 -1.80 -12.06 24.32
CA LYS A 173 -2.62 -12.41 25.47
C LYS A 173 -4.07 -11.91 25.34
N LEU A 174 -4.27 -10.67 24.91
CA LEU A 174 -5.60 -10.08 24.74
C LEU A 174 -6.39 -10.74 23.60
N ALA A 175 -5.70 -11.12 22.52
CA ALA A 175 -6.30 -11.81 21.38
C ALA A 175 -6.50 -13.31 21.63
N GLY A 176 -5.78 -13.90 22.59
CA GLY A 176 -5.71 -15.35 22.77
C GLY A 176 -4.99 -16.07 21.62
N ASP A 177 -4.01 -15.40 20.99
CA ASP A 177 -3.33 -15.86 19.78
C ASP A 177 -1.84 -15.50 19.81
N ASP A 178 -1.00 -16.52 20.04
CA ASP A 178 0.46 -16.39 20.13
C ASP A 178 1.14 -16.02 18.80
N SER A 179 0.42 -16.03 17.68
CA SER A 179 0.94 -15.50 16.41
C SER A 179 1.18 -13.99 16.46
N TRP A 180 0.58 -13.28 17.43
CA TRP A 180 0.83 -11.87 17.72
C TRP A 180 1.95 -11.62 18.74
N ALA A 181 2.51 -12.66 19.35
CA ALA A 181 3.60 -12.51 20.31
C ALA A 181 4.87 -12.00 19.62
N TRP A 182 5.79 -11.39 20.39
CA TRP A 182 7.00 -10.79 19.83
C TRP A 182 7.83 -11.78 18.99
N GLU A 183 7.97 -13.00 19.48
CA GLU A 183 8.70 -14.07 18.79
C GLU A 183 8.15 -14.35 17.38
N SER A 184 6.84 -14.23 17.20
CA SER A 184 6.16 -14.43 15.92
C SER A 184 6.28 -13.19 15.02
N VAL A 185 5.99 -12.00 15.56
CA VAL A 185 5.92 -10.75 14.79
C VAL A 185 7.30 -10.23 14.38
N SER A 186 8.33 -10.43 15.22
CA SER A 186 9.73 -10.04 14.93
C SER A 186 10.23 -10.57 13.59
N LYS A 187 9.80 -11.77 13.19
CA LYS A 187 10.12 -12.39 11.89
C LYS A 187 9.62 -11.55 10.71
N TYR A 188 8.49 -10.86 10.83
CA TYR A 188 7.97 -9.96 9.80
C TYR A 188 8.72 -8.64 9.76
N TYR A 189 9.17 -8.13 10.92
CA TYR A 189 10.03 -6.93 10.96
C TYR A 189 11.35 -7.14 10.23
N LEU A 190 11.96 -8.32 10.37
CA LEU A 190 13.18 -8.66 9.64
C LEU A 190 12.98 -8.69 8.12
N LYS A 191 11.80 -9.08 7.64
CA LYS A 191 11.49 -9.10 6.19
C LYS A 191 11.39 -7.71 5.55
N VAL A 192 11.11 -6.67 6.34
CA VAL A 192 10.90 -5.29 5.84
C VAL A 192 12.10 -4.38 6.11
N LEU A 193 13.12 -4.86 6.82
CA LEU A 193 14.33 -4.08 7.06
C LEU A 193 15.21 -4.06 5.81
N PRO A 194 15.61 -2.87 5.32
CA PRO A 194 16.42 -2.73 4.11
C PRO A 194 17.91 -3.04 4.33
N VAL A 195 18.34 -3.33 5.56
CA VAL A 195 19.75 -3.60 5.90
C VAL A 195 19.93 -5.09 6.16
N PRO A 196 20.81 -5.79 5.43
CA PRO A 196 21.28 -7.11 5.84
C PRO A 196 21.96 -6.93 7.19
N LEU A 197 21.35 -7.42 8.26
CA LEU A 197 21.96 -7.37 9.58
C LEU A 197 23.19 -8.28 9.54
N SER A 198 24.38 -7.69 9.54
CA SER A 198 25.63 -8.45 9.64
C SER A 198 25.77 -9.18 10.98
N ASP A 199 24.93 -8.87 11.96
CA ASP A 199 24.76 -9.63 13.19
C ASP A 199 23.29 -9.63 13.63
N ALA A 200 22.62 -10.77 13.45
CA ALA A 200 21.28 -11.00 13.96
C ALA A 200 21.26 -11.25 15.49
N SER A 201 22.41 -11.34 16.15
CA SER A 201 22.57 -11.58 17.59
C SER A 201 22.45 -10.34 18.47
N ALA A 202 22.29 -9.14 17.87
CA ALA A 202 22.08 -7.88 18.58
C ALA A 202 20.60 -7.48 18.67
N LEU A 203 19.69 -8.39 18.33
CA LEU A 203 18.24 -8.26 18.43
C LEU A 203 17.68 -9.25 19.47
#